data_AF-A0A7U3YEQ1-F1
#
_entry.id   AF-A0A7U3YEQ1-F1
#
_cell.length_a   1.000
_cell.length_b   1.000
_cell.length_c   1.000
_cell.angle_alpha   90.00
_cell.angle_beta   90.00
_cell.angle_gamma   90.00
#
_symmetry.space_group_name_H-M   'P 1'
#
loop_
_entity.id
_entity.type
_entity.pdbx_description
1 polymer ?
#
loop_
_entity_poly.entity_id
_entity_poly.type
_entity_poly.pdbx_seq_one_letter_code
_entity_poly.pdbx_strand_id
1 'polypeptide(L)' 'MARSFYHYVLKFRNGKKEDPFVRFANGAYLDHGFPKMSADYDEISRYLELNGDYLDSMAVFDELWEQFLQEA' A
#
# COMPACT_ATOMS: atom_id res chain seq x y z
N MET A 1 1.39 -18.03 7.80
CA MET A 1 2.23 -17.26 6.84
C MET A 1 1.92 -15.80 7.07
N ALA A 2 2.89 -15.00 7.50
CA ALA A 2 2.70 -13.56 7.66
C ALA A 2 2.31 -12.98 6.29
N ARG A 3 1.16 -12.31 6.19
CA ARG A 3 0.75 -11.67 4.94
C ARG A 3 1.61 -10.42 4.77
N SER A 4 2.22 -10.23 3.60
CA SER A 4 2.91 -8.97 3.32
C SER A 4 1.90 -7.83 3.21
N PHE A 5 2.35 -6.61 3.49
CA PHE A 5 1.53 -5.41 3.35
C PHE A 5 0.92 -5.29 1.94
N TYR A 6 1.69 -5.65 0.91
CA TYR A 6 1.19 -5.70 -0.46
C TYR A 6 -0.06 -6.57 -0.62
N HIS A 7 -0.04 -7.80 -0.11
CA HIS A 7 -1.21 -8.70 -0.20
C HIS A 7 -2.42 -8.16 0.56
N TYR A 8 -2.19 -7.47 1.67
CA TYR A 8 -3.25 -6.78 2.41
C TYR A 8 -3.92 -5.70 1.55
N VAL A 9 -3.11 -4.84 0.94
CA VAL A 9 -3.56 -3.71 0.12
C VAL A 9 -4.34 -4.15 -1.13
N LEU A 10 -4.03 -5.32 -1.70
CA LEU A 10 -4.75 -5.83 -2.88
C LEU A 10 -6.26 -6.07 -2.64
N LYS A 11 -6.73 -6.17 -1.39
CA LYS A 11 -8.16 -6.27 -1.05
C LYS A 11 -8.97 -5.06 -1.56
N PHE A 12 -8.34 -3.89 -1.66
CA PHE A 12 -9.02 -2.63 -1.97
C PHE A 12 -9.14 -2.35 -3.48
N ARG A 13 -8.64 -3.23 -4.36
CA ARG A 13 -8.57 -2.95 -5.82
C ARG A 13 -9.92 -2.77 -6.52
N ASN A 14 -10.98 -3.38 -6.01
CA ASN A 14 -12.29 -3.41 -6.65
C ASN A 14 -13.27 -2.35 -6.10
N GLY A 15 -12.78 -1.34 -5.39
CA GLY A 15 -13.60 -0.25 -4.86
C GLY A 15 -13.86 0.90 -5.84
N LYS A 16 -14.37 2.02 -5.32
CA LYS A 16 -14.62 3.24 -6.09
C LYS A 16 -13.30 3.91 -6.48
N LYS A 17 -13.18 4.39 -7.72
CA LYS A 17 -11.95 5.05 -8.21
C LYS A 17 -11.58 6.35 -7.48
N GLU A 18 -12.53 6.96 -6.77
CA GLU A 18 -12.33 8.17 -5.98
C GLU A 18 -11.77 7.89 -4.59
N ASP A 19 -11.81 6.63 -4.16
CA ASP A 19 -11.29 6.21 -2.87
C ASP A 19 -9.75 6.15 -2.92
N PRO A 20 -9.05 6.86 -2.03
CA PRO A 20 -7.59 6.90 -2.01
C PRO A 20 -6.97 5.51 -1.78
N PHE A 21 -7.61 4.61 -1.04
CA PHE A 21 -7.11 3.24 -0.84
C PHE A 21 -7.18 2.42 -2.12
N VAL A 22 -8.25 2.61 -2.91
CA VAL A 22 -8.42 1.94 -4.19
C VAL A 22 -7.38 2.44 -5.20
N ARG A 23 -7.10 3.75 -5.20
CA ARG A 23 -6.03 4.33 -6.03
C ARG A 23 -4.67 3.79 -5.65
N PHE A 24 -4.34 3.82 -4.36
CA PHE A 24 -3.09 3.26 -3.84
C PHE A 24 -2.93 1.78 -4.20
N ALA A 25 -3.97 0.97 -3.99
CA ALA A 25 -3.93 -0.46 -4.28
C ALA A 25 -3.74 -0.78 -5.77
N ASN A 26 -4.36 0.01 -6.65
CA ASN A 26 -4.16 -0.15 -8.08
C ASN A 26 -2.80 0.37 -8.53
N GLY A 27 -2.29 1.45 -7.94
CA GLY A 27 -0.94 1.96 -8.18
C GLY A 27 0.13 0.94 -7.78
N ALA A 28 0.10 0.45 -6.54
CA ALA A 28 1.01 -0.58 -6.06
C ALA A 28 0.93 -1.89 -6.85
N TYR A 29 -0.24 -2.23 -7.40
CA TYR A 29 -0.42 -3.40 -8.27
C TYR A 29 0.28 -3.23 -9.63
N LEU A 30 0.15 -2.05 -10.23
CA LEU A 30 0.78 -1.72 -11.52
C LEU A 30 2.29 -1.43 -11.36
N ASP A 31 2.73 -1.13 -10.15
CA ASP A 31 4.12 -0.94 -9.81
C ASP A 31 4.86 -2.30 -9.72
N HIS A 32 5.76 -2.52 -10.67
CA HIS A 32 6.60 -3.70 -10.70
C HIS A 32 7.77 -3.63 -9.70
N GLY A 33 8.19 -2.43 -9.29
CA GLY A 33 9.26 -2.19 -8.34
C GLY A 33 8.81 -2.23 -6.88
N PHE A 34 7.50 -2.17 -6.62
CA PHE A 34 6.96 -2.20 -5.27
C PHE A 34 7.50 -3.40 -4.45
N PRO A 35 7.92 -3.22 -3.19
CA PRO A 35 8.47 -4.29 -2.35
C PRO A 35 7.38 -5.27 -1.86
N LYS A 36 6.92 -6.15 -2.75
CA LYS A 36 5.75 -7.05 -2.56
C LYS A 36 5.88 -8.05 -1.41
N MET A 37 7.11 -8.36 -1.02
CA MET A 37 7.42 -9.30 0.06
C MET A 37 7.76 -8.61 1.38
N SER A 38 7.88 -7.28 1.39
CA SER A 38 8.20 -6.54 2.60
C SER A 38 6.97 -6.42 3.51
N ALA A 39 7.25 -6.46 4.81
CA ALA A 39 6.35 -6.10 5.89
C ALA A 39 7.06 -5.13 6.86
N ASP A 40 8.09 -4.43 6.38
CA ASP A 40 8.84 -3.41 7.12
C ASP A 40 8.33 -2.02 6.76
N TYR A 41 7.88 -1.27 7.77
CA TYR A 41 7.30 0.06 7.58
C TYR A 41 8.30 1.02 6.93
N ASP A 42 9.53 1.05 7.44
CA ASP A 42 10.55 2.01 7.00
C ASP A 42 10.98 1.74 5.55
N GLU A 43 11.10 0.47 5.16
CA GLU A 43 11.42 0.07 3.79
C GLU A 43 10.34 0.53 2.80
N ILE A 44 9.07 0.26 3.13
CA ILE A 44 7.95 0.61 2.25
C ILE A 44 7.74 2.12 2.22
N SER A 45 7.85 2.79 3.38
CA SER A 45 7.76 4.25 3.48
C SER A 45 8.80 4.95 2.62
N ARG A 46 10.09 4.58 2.78
CA ARG A 46 11.18 5.12 1.94
C ARG A 46 10.98 4.85 0.46
N TYR A 47 10.44 3.68 0.11
CA TYR A 47 10.13 3.37 -1.29
C TYR A 47 9.06 4.31 -1.85
N LEU A 48 7.98 4.54 -1.09
CA LEU A 48 6.86 5.39 -1.48
C LEU A 48 7.23 6.87 -1.56
N GLU A 49 8.08 7.36 -0.67
CA GLU A 49 8.58 8.74 -0.74
C GLU A 49 9.40 9.01 -2.02
N LEU A 50 10.06 7.97 -2.56
CA LEU A 50 10.91 8.07 -3.73
C LEU A 50 10.22 7.69 -5.06
N ASN A 51 9.21 6.81 -5.02
CA ASN A 51 8.61 6.19 -6.21
C ASN A 51 7.07 6.19 -6.19
N GLY A 52 6.43 6.69 -5.13
CA GLY A 52 5.00 6.58 -4.88
C GLY A 52 4.14 7.63 -5.58
N ASP A 53 4.40 7.94 -6.85
CA ASP A 53 3.67 8.98 -7.61
C ASP A 53 2.15 8.73 -7.73
N TYR A 54 1.71 7.51 -7.45
CA TYR A 54 0.31 7.10 -7.44
C TYR A 54 -0.40 7.27 -6.09
N LEU A 55 0.35 7.66 -5.05
CA LEU A 55 -0.14 7.88 -3.70
C LEU A 55 -0.55 9.36 -3.57
N ASP A 56 -1.83 9.61 -3.29
CA ASP A 56 -2.32 11.00 -3.13
C ASP A 56 -1.69 11.70 -1.90
N SER A 57 -1.33 10.94 -0.85
CA SER A 57 -0.64 11.42 0.35
C SER A 57 -0.05 10.27 1.16
N MET A 58 1.09 10.49 1.83
CA MET A 58 1.65 9.52 2.79
C MET A 58 0.68 9.14 3.92
N ALA A 59 -0.27 10.02 4.27
CA ALA A 59 -1.32 9.70 5.24
C ALA A 59 -2.19 8.50 4.82
N VAL A 60 -2.40 8.29 3.51
CA VAL A 60 -3.16 7.15 2.98
C VAL A 60 -2.40 5.84 3.22
N PHE A 61 -1.07 5.88 3.08
CA PHE A 61 -0.21 4.75 3.40
C PHE A 61 -0.23 4.47 4.92
N ASP A 62 -0.05 5.50 5.75
CA ASP A 62 -0.05 5.36 7.21
C ASP A 62 -1.36 4.75 7.72
N GLU A 63 -2.51 5.21 7.20
CA GLU A 63 -3.82 4.67 7.59
C GLU A 63 -3.97 3.20 7.20
N LEU A 64 -3.58 2.81 5.99
CA LEU A 64 -3.60 1.40 5.57
C LEU A 64 -2.62 0.55 6.36
N TRP A 65 -1.49 1.12 6.78
CA TRP A 65 -0.51 0.43 7.61
C TRP A 65 -1.06 0.14 9.00
N GLU A 66 -1.71 1.11 9.63
CA GLU A 66 -2.38 0.91 10.92
C GLU A 66 -3.47 -0.17 10.83
N GLN A 67 -4.30 -0.14 9.77
CA GLN A 67 -5.33 -1.17 9.56
C GLN A 67 -4.71 -2.56 9.33
N PHE A 68 -3.60 -2.63 8.57
CA PHE A 68 -2.85 -3.86 8.39
C PHE A 68 -2.36 -4.45 9.72
N LEU A 69 -1.80 -3.61 10.60
CA LEU A 69 -1.32 -4.05 11.93
C LEU A 69 -2.46 -4.52 12.84
N GLN A 70 -3.67 -3.98 12.70
CA GLN A 70 -4.84 -4.41 13.48
C GLN A 70 -5.43 -5.74 12.99
N GLU A 71 -5.28 -6.07 11.70
CA GLU A 71 -5.79 -7.30 11.10
C GLU A 71 -4.78 -8.46 11.02
N ALA A 72 -3.48 -8.18 11.21
CA ALA A 72 -2.38 -9.15 11.10
C ALA A 72 -2.23 -10.05 12.34
#